data_AF-A0A2V7DME6-F1
#
_entry.id   AF-A0A2V7DME6-F1
#
_cell.length_a   1.000
_cell.length_b   1.000
_cell.length_c   1.000
_cell.angle_alpha   90.00
_cell.angle_beta   90.00
_cell.angle_gamma   90.00
#
_symmetry.space_group_name_H-M   'P 1'
#
loop_
_entity.id
_entity.type
_entity.pdbx_description
1 polymer ?
#
loop_
_entity_poly.entity_id
_entity_poly.type
_entity_poly.pdbx_seq_one_letter_code
_entity_poly.pdbx_strand_id
1 'polypeptide(L)'
;MVKKTQKRKNKTGSVRLNNAHLDRLVEEAIVDRYNESEQATGLYTMIEEHLSLPFATTVLGVPVTVERVQLTLRDEIVAVCRRARTRQTVPLLDLPLPSPPPAGSEWIAAYRHWLHGG
;
A
#
# COMPACT_ATOMS: atom_id res chain seq x y z
N MET A 1 -43.46 -4.22 16.88
CA MET A 1 -43.39 -5.35 15.92
C MET A 1 -42.20 -5.12 14.98
N VAL A 2 -41.15 -5.94 15.15
CA VAL A 2 -39.93 -6.16 14.32
C VAL A 2 -39.24 -5.02 13.55
N LYS A 3 -38.08 -4.57 14.08
CA LYS A 3 -36.99 -3.97 13.29
C LYS A 3 -36.35 -5.07 12.42
N LYS A 4 -36.37 -4.92 11.09
CA LYS A 4 -35.74 -5.85 10.15
C LYS A 4 -34.21 -5.77 10.28
N THR A 5 -33.61 -6.82 10.82
CA THR A 5 -32.16 -7.05 10.83
C THR A 5 -31.71 -7.41 9.41
N GLN A 6 -31.01 -6.50 8.72
CA GLN A 6 -30.50 -6.80 7.38
C GLN A 6 -29.17 -7.55 7.45
N LYS A 7 -29.32 -8.88 7.37
CA LYS A 7 -28.38 -9.94 6.96
C LYS A 7 -26.94 -9.52 6.58
N ARG A 8 -25.99 -10.09 7.32
CA ARG A 8 -24.61 -10.38 6.91
C ARG A 8 -24.58 -11.28 5.65
N LYS A 9 -24.77 -10.73 4.46
CA LYS A 9 -24.49 -11.39 3.17
C LYS A 9 -23.94 -10.31 2.24
N ASN A 10 -22.61 -10.16 2.17
CA ASN A 10 -21.86 -9.47 1.09
C ASN A 10 -20.34 -9.35 1.36
N LYS A 11 -19.84 -9.69 2.57
CA LYS A 11 -18.41 -9.56 2.91
C LYS A 11 -17.48 -10.36 1.98
N THR A 12 -17.83 -11.61 1.67
CA THR A 12 -17.01 -12.49 0.82
C THR A 12 -16.96 -12.04 -0.64
N GLY A 13 -18.05 -11.47 -1.17
CA GLY A 13 -18.10 -10.93 -2.53
C GLY A 13 -17.26 -9.65 -2.66
N SER A 14 -17.37 -8.75 -1.67
CA SER A 14 -16.57 -7.51 -1.64
C SER A 14 -15.07 -7.77 -1.52
N VAL A 15 -14.65 -8.77 -0.73
CA VAL A 15 -13.22 -9.15 -0.62
C VAL A 15 -12.68 -9.68 -1.95
N ARG A 16 -13.42 -10.56 -2.64
CA ARG A 16 -12.99 -11.09 -3.94
C ARG A 16 -12.87 -10.01 -5.02
N LEU A 17 -13.82 -9.06 -5.04
CA LEU A 17 -13.75 -7.92 -5.96
C LEU A 17 -12.56 -7.01 -5.65
N ASN A 18 -12.20 -6.88 -4.36
CA ASN A 18 -11.01 -6.14 -3.95
C ASN A 18 -9.73 -6.86 -4.39
N ASN A 19 -9.62 -8.18 -4.18
CA ASN A 19 -8.46 -8.95 -4.64
C ASN A 19 -8.30 -8.88 -6.16
N ALA A 20 -9.37 -9.07 -6.94
CA ALA A 20 -9.32 -8.97 -8.41
C ALA A 20 -8.98 -7.55 -8.91
N HIS A 21 -9.14 -6.52 -8.07
CA HIS A 21 -8.64 -5.19 -8.37
C HIS A 21 -7.15 -5.07 -8.08
N LEU A 22 -6.69 -5.58 -6.93
CA LEU A 22 -5.28 -5.59 -6.56
C LEU A 22 -4.45 -6.46 -7.54
N ASP A 23 -4.97 -7.61 -7.98
CA ASP A 23 -4.36 -8.47 -8.99
C ASP A 23 -4.07 -7.67 -10.26
N ARG A 24 -5.04 -6.89 -10.75
CA ARG A 24 -4.87 -6.05 -11.95
C ARG A 24 -3.82 -4.96 -11.75
N LEU A 25 -3.76 -4.33 -10.58
CA LEU A 25 -2.71 -3.35 -10.28
C LEU A 25 -1.33 -4.03 -10.26
N VAL A 26 -1.24 -5.23 -9.66
CA VAL A 26 0.00 -6.00 -9.67
C VAL A 26 0.40 -6.36 -11.09
N GLU A 27 -0.51 -6.93 -11.89
CA GLU A 27 -0.29 -7.27 -13.31
C GLU A 27 0.20 -6.07 -14.12
N GLU A 28 -0.38 -4.89 -13.91
CA GLU A 28 0.04 -3.64 -14.54
C GLU A 28 1.47 -3.25 -14.13
N ALA A 29 1.80 -3.34 -12.83
CA ALA A 29 3.12 -2.99 -12.33
C ALA A 29 4.22 -3.97 -12.76
N ILE A 30 3.88 -5.25 -12.95
CA ILE A 30 4.84 -6.33 -13.23
C ILE A 30 4.88 -6.73 -14.71
N VAL A 31 4.23 -5.98 -15.59
CA VAL A 31 4.29 -6.23 -17.03
C VAL A 31 5.75 -6.28 -17.51
N ASP A 32 6.09 -7.32 -18.26
CA ASP A 32 7.43 -7.60 -18.78
C ASP A 32 8.56 -7.67 -17.72
N ARG A 33 8.23 -8.03 -16.47
CA ARG A 33 9.21 -8.28 -15.40
C ARG A 33 9.46 -9.78 -15.25
N TYR A 34 10.73 -10.18 -15.29
CA TYR A 34 11.14 -11.59 -15.39
C TYR A 34 11.46 -12.24 -14.03
N ASN A 35 11.75 -11.46 -12.99
CA ASN A 35 12.09 -11.96 -11.66
C ASN A 35 11.52 -11.06 -10.56
N GLU A 36 11.54 -11.53 -9.31
CA GLU A 36 10.95 -10.82 -8.16
C GLU A 36 11.55 -9.43 -7.91
N SER A 37 12.85 -9.23 -8.15
CA SER A 37 13.51 -7.93 -7.99
C SER A 37 12.99 -6.92 -9.03
N GLU A 38 12.82 -7.36 -10.28
CA GLU A 38 12.22 -6.55 -11.34
C GLU A 38 10.74 -6.26 -11.08
N GLN A 39 10.00 -7.23 -10.52
CA GLN A 39 8.61 -7.04 -10.11
C GLN A 39 8.49 -6.01 -8.98
N ALA A 40 9.35 -6.11 -7.95
CA ALA A 40 9.42 -5.13 -6.86
C ALA A 40 9.78 -3.73 -7.37
N THR A 41 10.69 -3.64 -8.35
CA THR A 41 11.03 -2.38 -9.03
C THR A 41 9.83 -1.80 -9.78
N GLY A 42 9.06 -2.63 -10.49
CA GLY A 42 7.83 -2.19 -11.18
C GLY A 42 6.78 -1.64 -10.21
N LEU A 43 6.53 -2.36 -9.10
CA LEU A 43 5.64 -1.89 -8.03
C LEU A 43 6.15 -0.60 -7.38
N TYR A 44 7.46 -0.48 -7.17
CA TYR A 44 8.08 0.76 -6.67
C TYR A 44 7.80 1.94 -7.59
N THR A 45 7.99 1.78 -8.91
CA THR A 45 7.72 2.84 -9.89
C THR A 45 6.26 3.30 -9.83
N MET A 46 5.30 2.37 -9.81
CA MET A 46 3.88 2.75 -9.75
C MET A 46 3.54 3.50 -8.46
N ILE A 47 4.12 3.09 -7.32
CA ILE A 47 3.94 3.79 -6.05
C ILE A 47 4.58 5.18 -6.08
N GLU A 48 5.81 5.30 -6.58
CA GLU A 48 6.52 6.58 -6.65
C GLU A 48 5.80 7.60 -7.53
N GLU A 49 5.21 7.16 -8.64
CA GLU A 49 4.52 8.03 -9.60
C GLU A 49 3.13 8.48 -9.13
N HIS A 50 2.38 7.61 -8.44
CA HIS A 50 0.96 7.84 -8.16
C HIS A 50 0.67 8.24 -6.70
N LEU A 51 1.53 7.85 -5.75
CA LEU A 51 1.28 8.13 -4.33
C LEU A 51 1.42 9.62 -4.05
N SER A 52 0.34 10.24 -3.62
CA SER A 52 0.35 11.64 -3.18
C SER A 52 1.20 11.82 -1.93
N LEU A 53 2.27 12.58 -2.08
CA LEU A 53 3.23 12.91 -1.03
C LEU A 53 3.41 14.44 -0.94
N PRO A 54 3.73 14.99 0.25
CA PRO A 54 3.81 14.30 1.53
C PRO A 54 2.43 14.07 2.17
N PHE A 55 2.31 13.08 3.06
CA PHE A 55 1.12 12.91 3.91
C PHE A 55 1.48 12.59 5.36
N ALA A 56 0.57 12.90 6.29
CA ALA A 56 0.74 12.61 7.72
C ALA A 56 0.14 11.26 8.09
N THR A 57 0.82 10.52 8.96
CA THR A 57 0.31 9.28 9.57
C THR A 57 0.87 9.08 10.98
N THR A 58 0.43 8.04 11.68
CA THR A 58 0.87 7.71 13.04
C THR A 58 1.49 6.32 13.07
N VAL A 59 2.80 6.23 13.29
CA VAL A 59 3.54 4.95 13.42
C VAL A 59 3.75 4.65 14.90
N LEU A 60 3.21 3.53 15.39
CA LEU A 60 3.30 3.11 16.80
C LEU A 60 2.91 4.23 17.81
N GLY A 61 1.84 4.99 17.49
CA GLY A 61 1.37 6.11 18.31
C GLY A 61 2.15 7.42 18.13
N VAL A 62 3.17 7.45 17.27
CA VAL A 62 3.99 8.64 17.01
C VAL A 62 3.59 9.29 15.67
N PRO A 63 3.18 10.58 15.65
CA PRO A 63 2.87 11.27 14.41
C PRO A 63 4.14 11.54 13.59
N VAL A 64 4.07 11.24 12.30
CA VAL A 64 5.15 11.40 11.32
C VAL A 64 4.61 11.93 10.00
N THR A 65 5.48 12.53 9.19
CA THR A 65 5.18 12.88 7.79
C THR A 65 5.93 11.92 6.88
N VAL A 66 5.22 11.23 5.99
CA VAL A 66 5.85 10.45 4.91
C VAL A 66 6.23 11.44 3.80
N GLU A 67 7.53 11.55 3.52
CA GLU A 67 8.05 12.52 2.54
C GLU A 67 8.27 11.90 1.16
N ARG A 68 8.64 10.62 1.12
CA ARG A 68 8.93 9.85 -0.09
C ARG A 68 8.94 8.36 0.19
N VAL A 69 8.99 7.57 -0.87
CA VAL A 69 9.29 6.13 -0.82
C VAL A 69 10.70 5.88 -1.36
N GLN A 70 11.29 4.73 -1.05
CA GLN A 70 12.57 4.27 -1.58
C GLN A 70 12.54 2.75 -1.76
N LEU A 71 13.20 2.26 -2.81
CA LEU A 71 13.55 0.85 -2.96
C LEU A 71 14.92 0.59 -2.31
N THR A 72 15.02 -0.43 -1.47
CA THR A 72 16.29 -0.81 -0.83
C THR A 72 17.08 -1.80 -1.69
N LEU A 73 18.33 -2.07 -1.32
CA LEU A 73 19.17 -3.10 -1.97
C LEU A 73 18.65 -4.54 -1.78
N ARG A 74 17.61 -4.74 -0.97
CA ARG A 74 16.95 -6.03 -0.74
C ARG A 74 15.56 -6.08 -1.39
N ASP A 75 15.31 -5.21 -2.37
CA ASP A 75 14.04 -5.10 -3.08
C ASP A 75 12.82 -4.78 -2.19
N GLU A 76 13.06 -4.32 -0.96
CA GLU A 76 12.00 -3.87 -0.07
C GLU A 76 11.69 -2.38 -0.30
N ILE A 77 10.40 -2.05 -0.44
CA ILE A 77 9.94 -0.66 -0.52
C ILE A 77 9.69 -0.11 0.89
N VAL A 78 10.35 1.01 1.21
CA VAL A 78 10.25 1.69 2.50
C VAL A 78 9.78 3.14 2.34
N ALA A 79 9.03 3.63 3.32
CA ALA A 79 8.62 5.02 3.44
C ALA A 79 9.66 5.78 4.25
N VAL A 80 10.08 6.95 3.77
CA VAL A 80 10.93 7.86 4.53
C VAL A 80 10.03 8.79 5.34
N CYS A 81 9.96 8.52 6.64
CA CYS A 81 9.17 9.27 7.59
C CYS A 81 10.03 10.33 8.30
N ARG A 82 9.58 11.59 8.27
CA ARG A 82 10.17 12.68 9.05
C ARG A 82 9.39 12.93 10.33
N ARG A 83 10.12 13.11 11.42
CA ARG A 83 9.64 13.71 12.67
C ARG A 83 10.63 14.77 13.12
N ALA A 84 10.17 16.02 13.24
CA ALA A 84 11.02 17.17 13.51
C ALA A 84 12.24 17.21 12.54
N ARG A 85 13.46 17.04 13.06
CA ARG A 85 14.72 17.04 12.29
C ARG A 85 15.23 15.64 11.93
N THR A 86 14.56 14.58 12.39
CA THR A 86 15.00 13.19 12.19
C THR A 86 14.20 12.54 11.06
N ARG A 87 14.88 11.73 10.26
CA ARG A 87 14.28 10.85 9.25
C ARG A 87 14.53 9.41 9.64
N GLN A 88 13.52 8.57 9.44
CA GLN A 88 13.59 7.13 9.63
C GLN A 88 12.83 6.43 8.51
N THR A 89 13.22 5.21 8.18
CA THR A 89 12.51 4.37 7.22
C THR A 89 11.51 3.47 7.94
N VAL A 90 10.36 3.24 7.32
CA VAL A 90 9.33 2.28 7.76
C VAL A 90 8.96 1.42 6.55
N PRO A 91 8.99 0.08 6.63
CA PRO A 91 8.51 -0.79 5.56
C PRO A 91 7.11 -0.40 5.10
N LEU A 92 6.84 -0.36 3.80
CA LEU A 92 5.48 -0.11 3.30
C LEU A 92 4.50 -1.18 3.74
N LEU A 93 4.99 -2.40 4.00
CA LEU A 93 4.20 -3.47 4.62
C LEU A 93 3.61 -3.03 5.97
N ASP A 94 4.39 -2.30 6.77
CA ASP A 94 4.05 -1.91 8.14
C ASP A 94 3.53 -0.47 8.25
N LEU A 95 3.48 0.30 7.15
CA LEU A 95 3.10 1.70 7.18
C LEU A 95 1.58 1.91 7.39
N PRO A 96 1.11 2.39 8.55
CA PRO A 96 -0.30 2.72 8.70
C PRO A 96 -0.67 3.88 7.76
N LEU A 97 -1.82 3.76 7.10
CA LEU A 97 -2.38 4.83 6.27
C LEU A 97 -3.37 5.67 7.08
N PRO A 98 -3.40 7.00 6.88
CA PRO A 98 -4.41 7.85 7.50
C PRO A 98 -5.82 7.54 6.95
N SER A 99 -6.84 8.09 7.60
CA SER A 99 -8.22 8.07 7.11
C SER A 99 -8.71 9.51 6.91
N PRO A 100 -9.03 9.94 5.68
CA PRO A 100 -8.95 9.17 4.43
C PRO A 100 -7.50 8.89 4.00
N PRO A 101 -7.26 7.82 3.21
CA PRO A 101 -5.93 7.54 2.67
C PRO A 101 -5.53 8.58 1.60
N PRO A 102 -4.22 8.81 1.37
CA PRO A 102 -3.77 9.65 0.27
C PRO A 102 -4.15 9.03 -1.09
N ALA A 103 -4.30 9.86 -2.11
CA ALA A 103 -4.50 9.35 -3.48
C ALA A 103 -3.28 8.51 -3.91
N GLY A 104 -3.51 7.45 -4.68
CA GLY A 104 -2.49 6.47 -5.06
C GLY A 104 -2.18 5.41 -3.99
N SER A 105 -2.86 5.42 -2.84
CA SER A 105 -2.67 4.42 -1.78
C SER A 105 -3.03 2.99 -2.19
N GLU A 106 -3.83 2.81 -3.24
CA GLU A 106 -4.14 1.53 -3.86
C GLU A 106 -2.88 0.79 -4.36
N TRP A 107 -1.84 1.53 -4.76
CA TRP A 107 -0.56 0.95 -5.15
C TRP A 107 0.22 0.38 -3.96
N ILE A 108 0.08 0.98 -2.78
CA ILE A 108 0.60 0.40 -1.52
C ILE A 108 -0.15 -0.89 -1.19
N ALA A 109 -1.46 -0.91 -1.41
CA ALA A 109 -2.27 -2.11 -1.22
C ALA A 109 -1.87 -3.22 -2.22
N ALA A 110 -1.60 -2.88 -3.48
CA ALA A 110 -1.13 -3.81 -4.51
C ALA A 110 0.23 -4.43 -4.14
N TYR A 111 1.20 -3.62 -3.69
CA TYR A 111 2.49 -4.14 -3.22
C TYR A 111 2.34 -5.09 -2.03
N ARG A 112 1.49 -4.74 -1.05
CA ARG A 112 1.18 -5.62 0.09
C ARG A 112 0.53 -6.93 -0.37
N HIS A 113 -0.37 -6.86 -1.34
CA HIS A 113 -1.05 -8.02 -1.91
C HIS A 113 -0.07 -8.97 -2.59
N TRP A 114 0.81 -8.43 -3.43
CA TRP A 114 1.88 -9.18 -4.11
C TRP A 114 2.79 -9.92 -3.11
N LEU A 115 3.22 -9.27 -2.02
CA LEU A 115 4.06 -9.90 -0.98
C LEU A 115 3.38 -11.10 -0.28
N HIS A 116 2.05 -11.18 -0.28
CA HIS A 116 1.30 -12.28 0.34
C HIS A 116 0.92 -13.38 -0.67
N GLY A 117 1.36 -13.29 -1.92
CA GLY A 117 1.12 -14.29 -2.96
C GLY A 117 -0.19 -14.14 -3.74
N GLY A 118 -0.89 -13.00 -3.60
CA GLY A 118 -2.18 -12.71 -4.25
C GLY A 118 -3.41 -13.28 -3.56
#